data_AF-A0A945H9S9-F1
#
_entry.id   AF-A0A945H9S9-F1
#
_cell.length_a   1.000
_cell.length_b   1.000
_cell.length_c   1.000
_cell.angle_alpha   90.00
_cell.angle_beta   90.00
_cell.angle_gamma   90.00
#
_symmetry.space_group_name_H-M   'P 1'
#
loop_
_entity.id
_entity.type
_entity.pdbx_description
1 polymer ?
#
loop_
_entity_poly.entity_id
_entity_poly.type
_entity_poly.pdbx_seq_one_letter_code
_entity_poly.pdbx_strand_id
1 'polypeptide(L)'
;MSGPVGILAMLGAMVKTDYRLALNFLVLLNVNLAILNMLPIPVLDGGHTIMGFIEGIFRRKIPAKLQEWATTGFAVALISLMLYVTFHDVFMRRDIFVDMFNSDTEVQAPADPSPTASE
;
A
#
# COMPACT_ATOMS: atom_id res chain seq x y z
N MET A 1 10.62 2.89 -4.28
CA MET A 1 9.63 3.15 -3.22
C MET A 1 8.43 2.27 -3.51
N SER A 2 8.12 1.29 -2.65
CA SER A 2 7.06 0.31 -2.91
C SER A 2 5.69 1.00 -2.94
N GLY A 3 4.95 0.87 -4.06
CA GLY A 3 3.58 1.34 -4.16
C GLY A 3 2.60 0.52 -3.30
N PRO A 4 1.28 0.83 -3.32
CA PRO A 4 0.27 0.13 -2.54
C PRO A 4 0.28 -1.39 -2.77
N VAL A 5 0.45 -1.82 -4.02
CA VAL A 5 0.55 -3.24 -4.40
C VAL A 5 1.85 -3.86 -3.86
N GLY A 6 2.96 -3.12 -3.90
CA GLY A 6 4.23 -3.54 -3.30
C GLY A 6 4.17 -3.75 -1.78
N ILE A 7 3.45 -2.87 -1.06
CA ILE A 7 3.23 -2.99 0.38
C ILE A 7 2.41 -4.25 0.70
N LEU A 8 1.35 -4.52 -0.07
CA LEU A 8 0.53 -5.73 0.09
C LEU A 8 1.34 -7.02 -0.20
N ALA A 9 2.15 -7.02 -1.26
CA ALA A 9 3.00 -8.16 -1.58
C ALA A 9 4.03 -8.44 -0.47
N MET A 10 4.61 -7.38 0.12
CA MET A 10 5.54 -7.48 1.24
C MET A 10 4.86 -8.04 2.50
N LEU A 11 3.66 -7.56 2.83
CA LEU A 11 2.86 -8.11 3.92
C LEU A 11 2.55 -9.60 3.68
N GLY A 12 2.14 -9.97 2.47
CA GLY A 12 1.86 -11.36 2.09
C GLY A 12 3.08 -12.28 2.22
N ALA A 13 4.27 -11.79 1.84
CA ALA A 13 5.52 -12.51 2.04
C ALA A 13 5.85 -12.68 3.54
N MET A 14 5.65 -11.65 4.36
CA MET A 14 5.90 -11.72 5.80
C MET A 14 4.98 -12.71 6.51
N VAL A 15 3.68 -12.77 6.15
CA VAL A 15 2.72 -13.70 6.75
C VAL A 15 3.13 -15.17 6.51
N LYS A 16 3.71 -15.47 5.35
CA LYS A 16 4.19 -16.82 5.03
C LYS A 16 5.45 -17.21 5.80
N THR A 17 6.27 -16.24 6.18
CA THR A 17 7.51 -16.48 6.94
C THR A 17 7.26 -16.51 8.45
N ASP A 18 6.66 -15.45 9.00
CA ASP A 18 6.33 -15.34 10.42
C ASP A 18 5.18 -14.33 10.63
N TYR A 19 4.07 -14.81 11.18
CA TYR A 19 2.90 -13.99 11.48
C TYR A 19 3.18 -12.89 12.51
N ARG A 20 4.15 -13.07 13.42
CA ARG A 20 4.52 -12.04 14.42
C ARG A 20 5.18 -10.84 13.76
N LEU A 21 6.03 -11.09 12.77
CA LEU A 21 6.65 -10.04 11.96
C LEU A 21 5.59 -9.28 11.16
N ALA A 22 4.65 -10.00 10.55
CA ALA A 22 3.53 -9.39 9.83
C ALA A 22 2.65 -8.53 10.74
N LEU A 23 2.34 -8.98 11.96
CA LEU A 23 1.57 -8.20 12.93
C LEU A 23 2.30 -6.93 13.36
N ASN A 24 3.61 -7.00 13.63
CA ASN A 24 4.38 -5.81 13.99
C ASN A 24 4.43 -4.80 12.83
N PHE A 25 4.64 -5.28 11.60
CA PHE A 25 4.56 -4.44 10.41
C PHE A 25 3.18 -3.81 10.24
N LEU A 26 2.10 -4.56 10.48
CA LEU A 26 0.73 -4.06 10.41
C LEU A 26 0.45 -3.00 11.47
N VAL A 27 0.96 -3.17 12.70
CA VAL A 27 0.86 -2.16 13.76
C VAL A 27 1.57 -0.89 13.34
N LEU A 28 2.80 -0.99 12.84
CA LEU A 28 3.56 0.17 12.35
C LEU A 28 2.83 0.88 11.20
N LEU A 29 2.29 0.13 10.25
CA LEU A 29 1.52 0.65 9.13
C LEU A 29 0.29 1.41 9.61
N ASN A 30 -0.48 0.84 10.55
CA ASN A 30 -1.67 1.48 11.11
C ASN A 30 -1.33 2.75 11.88
N VAL A 31 -0.26 2.76 12.68
CA VAL A 31 0.19 3.95 13.41
C VAL A 31 0.55 5.08 12.44
N ASN A 32 1.29 4.77 11.37
CA ASN A 32 1.60 5.76 10.33
C ASN A 32 0.34 6.27 9.64
N LEU A 33 -0.63 5.39 9.36
CA LEU A 33 -1.91 5.79 8.78
C LEU A 33 -2.70 6.70 9.72
N ALA A 34 -2.71 6.40 11.02
CA ALA A 34 -3.37 7.23 12.03
C ALA A 34 -2.73 8.62 12.13
N ILE A 35 -1.40 8.72 12.10
CA ILE A 35 -0.68 9.99 12.09
C ILE A 35 -1.00 10.79 10.83
N LEU A 36 -0.98 10.15 9.65
CA LEU A 36 -1.33 10.80 8.39
C LEU A 36 -2.79 11.27 8.41
N ASN A 37 -3.72 10.45 8.90
CA ASN A 37 -5.15 10.79 9.02
C ASN A 37 -5.42 11.98 9.95
N MET A 38 -4.52 12.28 10.89
CA MET A 38 -4.62 13.44 11.79
C MET A 38 -4.12 14.75 11.16
N LEU A 39 -3.52 14.71 9.97
CA LEU A 39 -3.10 15.92 9.27
C LEU A 39 -4.33 16.76 8.84
N PRO A 40 -4.19 18.10 8.74
CA PRO A 40 -5.26 19.01 8.29
C PRO A 40 -5.50 18.91 6.77
N ILE A 41 -5.73 17.71 6.26
CA ILE A 41 -6.02 17.44 4.85
C ILE A 41 -7.55 17.32 4.70
N PRO A 42 -8.21 18.14 3.86
CA PRO A 42 -9.68 18.20 3.76
C PRO A 42 -10.43 16.90 3.47
N VAL A 43 -9.73 15.86 2.99
CA VAL A 43 -10.30 14.53 2.66
C VAL A 43 -10.07 13.50 3.76
N LEU A 44 -9.14 13.75 4.67
CA LEU A 44 -8.86 12.89 5.81
C LEU A 44 -9.65 13.37 7.02
N ASP A 45 -9.93 12.45 7.96
CA ASP A 45 -10.69 12.72 9.19
C ASP A 45 -10.12 13.91 10.00
N GLY A 46 -8.80 14.10 9.98
CA GLY A 46 -8.11 15.21 10.62
C GLY A 46 -8.45 16.59 10.03
N GLY A 47 -8.78 16.67 8.74
CA GLY A 47 -9.18 17.92 8.08
C GLY A 47 -10.50 18.46 8.63
N HIS A 48 -11.52 17.60 8.74
CA HIS A 48 -12.81 17.97 9.33
C HIS A 48 -12.68 18.30 10.82
N THR A 49 -11.89 17.51 11.55
CA THR A 49 -11.66 17.71 12.99
C THR A 49 -10.99 19.05 13.26
N ILE A 50 -9.97 19.41 12.48
CA ILE A 50 -9.25 20.68 12.65
C ILE A 50 -10.10 21.87 12.18
N MET A 51 -10.88 21.75 11.11
CA MET A 51 -11.80 22.82 10.68
C MET A 51 -12.86 23.13 11.75
N GLY A 52 -13.46 22.11 12.37
CA GLY A 52 -14.39 22.30 13.49
C GLY A 52 -13.71 22.90 14.72
N PHE A 53 -12.46 22.52 14.99
CA PHE A 53 -11.66 23.10 16.08
C PHE A 53 -11.35 24.59 15.83
N ILE A 54 -10.97 24.95 14.60
CA ILE A 54 -10.74 26.34 14.17
C ILE A 54 -12.04 27.14 14.25
N GLU A 55 -13.17 26.61 13.80
CA GLU A 55 -14.47 27.28 13.91
C GLU A 55 -14.88 27.52 15.38
N GLY A 56 -14.57 26.58 16.27
CA GLY A 56 -14.76 26.71 17.71
C GLY A 56 -13.90 27.81 18.34
N ILE A 57 -12.64 27.95 17.92
CA ILE A 57 -11.72 29.00 18.40
C ILE A 57 -12.05 30.37 17.80
N PHE A 58 -12.22 30.45 16.48
CA PHE A 58 -12.39 31.71 15.75
C PHE A 58 -13.85 32.19 15.71
N ARG A 59 -14.82 31.39 16.17
CA ARG A 59 -16.27 31.67 16.18
C ARG A 59 -16.81 32.15 14.83
N ARG A 60 -16.13 31.82 13.74
CA ARG A 60 -16.47 32.21 12.37
C ARG A 60 -16.68 30.96 11.54
N LYS A 61 -17.88 30.85 10.97
CA LYS A 61 -18.25 29.71 10.14
C LYS A 61 -17.46 29.71 8.84
N ILE A 62 -16.78 28.61 8.55
CA ILE A 62 -16.18 28.38 7.23
C ILE A 62 -17.34 28.16 6.25
N PRO A 63 -17.34 28.80 5.07
CA PRO A 63 -18.40 28.60 4.09
C PRO A 63 -18.40 27.13 3.63
N ALA A 64 -19.49 26.40 3.95
CA ALA A 64 -19.65 24.98 3.65
C ALA A 64 -19.40 24.64 2.18
N LYS A 65 -19.76 25.55 1.26
CA LYS A 65 -19.48 25.41 -0.18
C LYS A 65 -17.98 25.33 -0.47
N LEU A 66 -17.13 26.13 0.17
CA LEU A 66 -15.69 26.08 -0.08
C LEU A 66 -15.08 24.76 0.43
N GLN A 67 -15.55 24.29 1.59
CA GLN A 67 -15.13 23.01 2.16
C GLN A 67 -15.52 21.84 1.26
N GLU A 68 -16.77 21.81 0.78
CA GLU A 68 -17.27 20.78 -0.12
C GLU A 68 -16.46 20.72 -1.42
N TRP A 69 -16.23 21.87 -2.07
CA TRP A 69 -15.42 21.93 -3.29
C TRP A 69 -13.96 21.52 -3.06
N ALA A 70 -13.35 21.94 -1.94
CA ALA A 70 -11.98 21.56 -1.60
C ALA A 70 -11.86 20.06 -1.30
N THR A 71 -12.78 19.49 -0.51
CA THR A 71 -12.82 18.07 -0.19
C THR A 71 -13.06 17.23 -1.43
N THR A 72 -14.07 17.56 -2.25
CA THR A 72 -14.35 16.82 -3.48
C THR A 72 -13.22 16.93 -4.49
N GLY A 73 -12.65 18.12 -4.70
CA GLY A 73 -11.52 18.31 -5.61
C GLY A 73 -10.28 17.50 -5.18
N PHE A 74 -9.96 17.53 -3.88
CA PHE A 74 -8.83 16.76 -3.35
C PHE A 74 -9.11 15.25 -3.36
N ALA A 75 -10.35 14.82 -3.15
CA ALA A 75 -10.73 13.41 -3.17
C ALA A 75 -10.59 12.84 -4.59
N VAL A 76 -11.08 13.56 -5.60
CA VAL A 76 -10.93 13.19 -7.01
C VAL A 76 -9.45 13.16 -7.40
N ALA A 77 -8.66 14.14 -6.96
CA ALA A 77 -7.21 14.16 -7.20
C ALA A 77 -6.51 12.95 -6.57
N LEU A 78 -6.81 12.62 -5.32
CA LEU A 78 -6.25 11.45 -4.63
C LEU A 78 -6.65 10.13 -5.29
N ILE A 79 -7.93 9.95 -5.64
CA ILE A 79 -8.40 8.74 -6.33
C ILE A 79 -7.71 8.61 -7.69
N SER A 80 -7.62 9.71 -8.45
CA SER A 80 -6.94 9.73 -9.74
C SER A 80 -5.46 9.38 -9.61
N LEU A 81 -4.79 9.91 -8.58
CA LEU A 81 -3.40 9.58 -8.26
C LEU A 81 -3.23 8.11 -7.84
N MET A 82 -4.15 7.59 -7.01
CA MET A 82 -4.18 6.18 -6.60
C MET A 82 -4.31 5.24 -7.79
N LEU A 83 -5.23 5.55 -8.71
CA LEU A 83 -5.39 4.80 -9.95
C LEU A 83 -4.13 4.89 -10.80
N TYR A 84 -3.61 6.09 -11.03
CA TYR A 84 -2.39 6.31 -11.82
C TYR A 84 -1.19 5.50 -11.29
N VAL A 85 -0.91 5.60 -9.99
CA VAL A 85 0.20 4.87 -9.35
C VAL A 85 -0.02 3.36 -9.40
N THR A 86 -1.24 2.88 -9.13
CA THR A 86 -1.57 1.45 -9.19
C THR A 86 -1.43 0.90 -10.60
N PHE A 87 -1.99 1.57 -11.61
CA PHE A 87 -1.85 1.15 -13.01
C PHE A 87 -0.40 1.15 -13.44
N HIS A 88 0.38 2.17 -13.06
CA HIS A 88 1.79 2.24 -13.39
C HIS A 88 2.60 1.11 -12.73
N ASP A 89 2.37 0.84 -11.44
CA ASP A 89 3.05 -0.22 -10.70
C ASP A 89 2.72 -1.62 -11.26
N VAL A 90 1.44 -1.88 -11.58
CA VAL A 90 0.99 -3.17 -12.15
C VAL A 90 1.53 -3.37 -13.56
N PHE A 91 1.50 -2.33 -14.41
CA PHE A 91 2.04 -2.43 -15.76
C PHE A 91 3.56 -2.64 -15.73
N MET A 92 4.27 -1.93 -14.86
CA MET A 92 5.73 -2.07 -14.70
C MET A 92 6.15 -3.42 -14.10
N ARG A 93 5.34 -4.00 -13.21
CA ARG A 93 5.59 -5.33 -12.62
C ARG A 93 5.06 -6.50 -13.46
N ARG A 94 4.42 -6.24 -14.60
CA ARG A 94 3.83 -7.27 -15.45
C ARG A 94 4.86 -8.31 -15.88
N ASP A 95 6.07 -7.87 -16.21
CA ASP A 95 7.12 -8.76 -16.73
C ASP A 95 7.57 -9.79 -15.68
N ILE A 96 7.70 -9.38 -14.41
CA ILE A 96 7.99 -10.29 -13.28
C ILE A 96 6.87 -11.31 -13.08
N PHE A 97 5.61 -10.88 -13.20
CA PHE A 97 4.46 -11.76 -13.01
C PHE A 97 4.31 -12.77 -14.16
N VAL A 98 4.62 -12.34 -15.39
CA VAL A 98 4.67 -13.20 -16.59
C VAL A 98 5.82 -14.20 -16.49
N ASP A 99 7.01 -13.77 -16.06
CA ASP A 99 8.16 -14.66 -15.86
C ASP A 99 7.89 -15.69 -14.77
N MET A 100 7.20 -15.32 -13.68
CA MET A 100 6.80 -16.27 -12.63
C MET A 100 5.82 -17.33 -13.13
N PHE A 101 4.99 -17.01 -14.13
CA PHE A 101 3.99 -17.93 -14.68
C PHE A 101 4.52 -18.76 -15.86
N ASN A 102 5.51 -18.23 -16.60
CA ASN A 102 6.16 -18.91 -17.72
C ASN A 102 7.44 -19.66 -17.33
N SER A 103 7.87 -19.58 -16.07
CA SER A 103 8.92 -20.44 -15.53
C SER A 103 8.36 -21.85 -15.36
N ASP A 104 8.22 -22.56 -16.47
CA ASP A 104 8.24 -24.02 -16.47
C ASP A 104 9.44 -24.41 -15.64
N THR A 105 9.16 -25.16 -14.58
CA THR A 105 10.16 -25.61 -13.64
C THR A 105 11.10 -26.53 -14.39
N GLU A 106 12.20 -26.00 -14.94
CA GLU A 106 13.41 -26.78 -15.19
C GLU A 106 13.94 -27.18 -13.81
N VAL A 107 13.25 -28.16 -13.21
CA VAL A 107 13.83 -29.01 -12.19
C VAL A 107 14.98 -29.69 -12.89
N GLN A 108 16.19 -29.14 -12.74
CA GLN A 108 17.39 -29.89 -13.06
C GLN A 108 17.32 -31.17 -12.23
N ALA A 109 17.04 -32.27 -12.93
CA ALA A 109 16.95 -33.60 -12.33
C ALA A 109 18.21 -33.83 -11.48
N PRO A 110 18.08 -34.44 -10.29
CA PRO A 110 19.23 -34.71 -9.44
C PRO A 110 20.25 -35.49 -10.26
N ALA A 111 21.50 -35.03 -10.25
CA ALA A 111 22.61 -35.78 -10.81
C ALA A 111 22.56 -37.21 -10.25
N ASP A 112 22.50 -38.20 -11.16
CA ASP A 112 22.48 -39.62 -10.85
C ASP A 112 23.50 -39.98 -9.75
N PRO A 113 23.12 -40.69 -8.69
CA PRO A 113 24.10 -41.39 -7.89
C PRO A 113 24.64 -42.53 -8.77
N SER A 114 25.84 -42.33 -9.32
CA SER A 114 26.56 -43.39 -10.03
C SER A 114 26.59 -44.65 -9.15
N PRO A 115 26.11 -45.81 -9.62
CA PRO A 115 26.30 -47.06 -8.92
C PRO A 115 27.66 -47.63 -9.32
N THR A 116 28.74 -47.11 -8.76
CA THR A 116 29.99 -47.89 -8.73
C THR A 116 29.93 -48.80 -7.53
N ALA A 117 29.26 -49.94 -7.77
CA ALA A 117 29.56 -51.18 -7.09
C ALA A 117 31.05 -51.53 -7.25
N SER A 118 31.60 -52.19 -6.23
CA SER A 118 32.74 -53.11 -6.28
C SER A 118 34.05 -52.58 -6.88
N GLU A 119 35.01 -52.24 -6.01
CA GLU A 119 36.31 -52.94 -5.84
C GLU A 119 37.06 -52.41 -4.60
#